data_AF-A0AA50E188-F1
#
_entry.id   AF-A0AA50E188-F1
#
_cell.length_a   1.000
_cell.length_b   1.000
_cell.length_c   1.000
_cell.angle_alpha   90.00
_cell.angle_beta   90.00
_cell.angle_gamma   90.00
#
_symmetry.space_group_name_H-M   'P 1'
#
loop_
_entity.id
_entity.type
_entity.pdbx_description
1 polymer ?
#
loop_
_entity_poly.entity_id
_entity_poly.type
_entity_poly.pdbx_seq_one_letter_code
_entity_poly.pdbx_strand_id
1 'polypeptide(L)'
;MRVPLDRIEVIPNGVPIPEKQSKLENEFVLTVGHVVDYKNPKVWLQVAQKVISVNPKIKFVWIGEGELLERMRTEVNQCQLEENVFFKEQNLDWKKII
;
A
#
# COMPACT_ATOMS: atom_id res chain seq x y z
N MET A 1 32.33 -11.85 -18.86
CA MET A 1 31.66 -11.54 -20.15
C MET A 1 30.76 -10.34 -19.92
N ARG A 2 30.88 -9.25 -20.68
CA ARG A 2 29.99 -8.08 -20.58
C ARG A 2 29.05 -8.09 -21.79
N VAL A 3 27.76 -7.81 -21.56
CA VAL A 3 26.80 -7.61 -22.65
C VAL A 3 27.09 -6.25 -23.28
N PRO A 4 27.25 -6.17 -24.61
CA PRO A 4 27.40 -4.89 -25.31
C PRO A 4 26.14 -4.02 -25.13
N LEU A 5 26.32 -2.76 -24.73
CA LEU A 5 25.20 -1.84 -24.43
C LEU A 5 24.36 -1.52 -25.67
N ASP A 6 24.96 -1.55 -26.85
CA ASP A 6 24.32 -1.35 -28.16
C ASP A 6 23.37 -2.50 -28.55
N ARG A 7 23.33 -3.58 -27.76
CA ARG A 7 22.44 -4.73 -27.96
C ARG A 7 21.40 -4.88 -26.85
N ILE A 8 21.13 -3.82 -26.10
CA ILE A 8 20.12 -3.81 -25.04
C ILE A 8 18.96 -2.90 -25.46
N GLU A 9 17.76 -3.45 -25.45
CA GLU A 9 16.51 -2.72 -25.66
C GLU A 9 15.59 -2.91 -24.45
N VAL A 10 14.85 -1.86 -24.08
CA VAL A 10 13.89 -1.90 -22.98
C VAL A 10 12.49 -2.04 -23.57
N ILE A 11 11.85 -3.18 -23.29
CA ILE A 11 10.44 -3.41 -23.64
C ILE A 11 9.63 -3.30 -22.33
N PRO A 12 8.79 -2.27 -22.15
CA PRO A 12 7.99 -2.12 -20.94
C PRO A 12 6.91 -3.22 -20.85
N ASN A 13 6.52 -3.58 -19.63
CA ASN A 13 5.35 -4.42 -19.42
C ASN A 13 4.09 -3.70 -19.89
N GLY A 14 3.17 -4.46 -20.50
CA GLY A 14 1.86 -3.93 -20.88
C GLY A 14 1.04 -3.52 -19.66
N VAL A 15 0.40 -2.34 -19.74
CA VAL A 15 -0.53 -1.84 -18.71
C VAL A 15 -1.88 -1.63 -19.39
N PRO A 16 -2.97 -2.27 -18.91
CA PRO A 16 -4.30 -1.97 -19.42
C PRO A 16 -4.66 -0.52 -19.09
N ILE A 17 -5.24 0.19 -20.04
CA ILE A 17 -5.70 1.57 -19.81
C ILE A 17 -7.02 1.48 -19.03
N PRO A 18 -7.06 1.94 -17.77
CA PRO A 18 -8.29 1.88 -16.99
C PRO A 18 -9.30 2.90 -17.53
N GLU A 19 -10.58 2.54 -17.50
CA GLU A 19 -11.66 3.51 -17.69
C GLU A 19 -11.65 4.54 -16.56
N LYS A 20 -12.08 5.77 -16.86
CA LYS A 20 -12.10 6.86 -15.90
C LYS A 20 -13.15 6.57 -14.82
N GLN A 21 -12.70 6.28 -13.61
CA GLN A 21 -13.59 6.10 -12.46
C GLN A 21 -14.07 7.45 -11.92
N SER A 22 -15.29 7.45 -11.36
CA SER A 22 -15.88 8.61 -10.68
C SER A 22 -15.08 8.99 -9.42
N LYS A 23 -15.20 10.25 -8.99
CA LYS A 23 -14.67 10.67 -7.68
C LYS A 23 -15.28 9.81 -6.58
N LEU A 24 -14.42 9.24 -5.74
CA LEU A 24 -14.84 8.63 -4.49
C LEU A 24 -15.18 9.73 -3.48
N GLU A 25 -16.20 9.49 -2.63
CA GLU A 25 -16.63 10.43 -1.59
C GLU A 25 -15.66 10.48 -0.40
N ASN A 26 -14.91 9.40 -0.16
CA ASN A 26 -13.98 9.25 0.95
C ASN A 26 -12.52 9.25 0.48
N GLU A 27 -11.67 10.04 1.16
CA GLU A 27 -10.24 10.11 0.90
C GLU A 27 -9.50 9.01 1.66
N PHE A 28 -8.77 8.17 0.94
CA PHE A 28 -7.88 7.18 1.51
C PHE A 28 -6.60 7.05 0.69
N VAL A 29 -5.53 6.62 1.35
CA VAL A 29 -4.28 6.24 0.71
C VAL A 29 -4.25 4.73 0.59
N LEU A 30 -4.17 4.23 -0.64
CA LEU A 30 -4.10 2.80 -0.94
C LEU A 30 -2.70 2.39 -1.36
N THR A 31 -2.24 1.26 -0.84
CA THR A 31 -1.04 0.56 -1.29
C THR A 31 -1.40 -0.90 -1.57
N VAL A 32 -1.03 -1.41 -2.73
CA VAL A 32 -1.29 -2.81 -3.12
C VAL A 32 0.03 -3.52 -3.40
N GLY A 33 0.22 -4.66 -2.76
CA GLY A 33 1.37 -5.55 -2.94
C GLY A 33 1.86 -6.14 -1.63
N HIS A 34 2.76 -7.12 -1.72
CA HIS A 34 3.19 -7.87 -0.53
C HIS A 34 3.71 -7.01 0.63
N VAL A 35 3.50 -7.46 1.86
CA VAL A 35 3.97 -6.82 3.09
C VAL A 35 5.30 -7.46 3.51
N VAL A 36 6.36 -7.05 2.83
CA VAL A 36 7.72 -7.65 2.86
C VAL A 36 8.78 -6.56 3.10
N ASP A 37 9.96 -6.96 3.56
CA ASP A 37 11.00 -6.01 4.05
C ASP A 37 11.44 -4.98 3.01
N TYR A 38 11.74 -5.39 1.76
CA TYR A 38 12.22 -4.48 0.72
C TYR A 38 11.19 -3.42 0.28
N LYS A 39 9.91 -3.59 0.63
CA LYS A 39 8.85 -2.59 0.41
C LYS A 39 8.68 -1.64 1.60
N ASN A 40 9.39 -1.90 2.69
CA ASN A 40 9.52 -1.06 3.87
C ASN A 40 8.18 -0.60 4.48
N PRO A 41 7.34 -1.54 4.95
CA PRO A 41 6.05 -1.21 5.56
C PRO A 41 6.17 -0.38 6.84
N LYS A 42 7.32 -0.44 7.52
CA LYS A 42 7.60 0.36 8.70
C LYS A 42 7.67 1.85 8.40
N VAL A 43 8.45 2.25 7.38
CA VAL A 43 8.51 3.66 6.96
C VAL A 43 7.16 4.15 6.48
N TRP A 44 6.41 3.30 5.77
CA TRP A 44 5.05 3.64 5.35
C TRP A 44 4.13 3.92 6.54
N LEU A 45 4.17 3.11 7.61
CA LEU A 45 3.40 3.35 8.83
C LEU A 45 3.79 4.68 9.50
N GLN A 46 5.09 5.01 9.53
CA GLN A 46 5.57 6.29 10.05
C GLN A 46 5.07 7.48 9.23
N VAL A 47 4.93 7.33 7.91
CA VAL A 47 4.32 8.34 7.05
C VAL A 47 2.83 8.47 7.36
N ALA A 48 2.11 7.35 7.45
CA ALA A 48 0.70 7.34 7.81
C ALA A 48 0.44 8.10 9.11
N GLN A 49 1.23 7.84 10.16
CA GLN A 49 1.17 8.55 11.45
C GLN A 49 1.26 10.07 11.30
N LYS A 50 2.23 10.56 10.52
CA LYS A 50 2.44 12.00 10.30
C LYS A 50 1.32 12.64 9.51
N VAL A 51 0.68 11.91 8.60
CA VAL A 51 -0.44 12.43 7.80
C VAL A 51 -1.72 12.43 8.64
N ILE A 52 -1.98 11.36 9.39
CA ILE A 52 -3.15 11.23 10.27
C ILE A 52 -3.15 12.31 11.36
N SER A 53 -1.98 12.69 11.89
CA SER A 53 -1.89 13.78 12.88
C SER A 53 -2.31 15.15 12.33
N VAL A 54 -2.27 15.34 11.01
CA VAL A 54 -2.72 16.56 10.33
C VAL A 54 -4.17 16.43 9.85
N ASN A 55 -4.55 15.25 9.33
CA ASN A 55 -5.91 14.94 8.90
C ASN A 55 -6.40 13.63 9.54
N PRO A 56 -7.06 13.70 10.72
CA PRO A 56 -7.51 12.50 11.44
C PRO A 56 -8.59 11.69 10.72
N LYS A 57 -9.22 12.24 9.67
CA LYS A 57 -10.27 11.55 8.91
C LYS A 57 -9.74 10.64 7.81
N ILE A 58 -8.47 10.80 7.41
CA ILE A 58 -7.90 10.00 6.34
C ILE A 58 -7.69 8.56 6.79
N LYS A 59 -7.91 7.62 5.86
CA LYS A 59 -7.61 6.20 6.07
C LYS A 59 -6.41 5.77 5.21
N PHE A 60 -5.59 4.89 5.76
CA PHE A 60 -4.45 4.28 5.09
C PHE A 60 -4.70 2.78 5.01
N VAL A 61 -4.66 2.23 3.80
CA VAL A 61 -4.94 0.82 3.55
C VAL A 61 -3.79 0.21 2.75
N TRP A 62 -3.17 -0.84 3.30
CA TRP A 62 -2.21 -1.67 2.58
C TRP A 62 -2.82 -3.07 2.38
N ILE A 63 -3.06 -3.42 1.11
CA ILE A 63 -3.58 -4.73 0.70
C ILE A 63 -2.44 -5.59 0.17
N GLY A 64 -2.20 -6.73 0.83
CA GLY A 64 -1.15 -7.67 0.45
C GLY A 64 -0.90 -8.74 1.51
N GLU A 65 -0.37 -9.87 1.08
CA GLU A 65 0.15 -10.92 1.95
C GLU A 65 1.65 -10.70 2.18
N GLY A 66 2.24 -11.30 3.21
CA GLY A 66 3.69 -11.25 3.43
C GLY A 66 4.09 -11.52 4.87
N GLU A 67 5.36 -11.85 5.08
CA GLU A 67 5.89 -12.24 6.38
C GLU A 67 5.81 -11.14 7.44
N LEU A 68 5.70 -9.86 7.04
CA LEU A 68 5.60 -8.74 7.98
C LEU A 68 4.15 -8.35 8.30
N LEU A 69 3.14 -8.99 7.69
CA LEU A 69 1.74 -8.59 7.83
C LEU A 69 1.27 -8.53 9.29
N GLU A 70 1.43 -9.61 10.05
CA GLU A 70 1.00 -9.70 11.45
C GLU A 70 1.81 -8.78 12.37
N ARG A 71 3.09 -8.60 12.05
CA ARG A 71 3.94 -7.64 12.76
C ARG A 71 3.39 -6.22 12.58
N MET A 72 3.05 -5.83 11.35
CA MET A 72 2.53 -4.49 11.08
C MET A 72 1.17 -4.25 11.73
N ARG A 73 0.28 -5.25 11.77
CA ARG A 73 -0.98 -5.18 12.54
C ARG A 73 -0.72 -4.94 14.03
N THR A 74 0.27 -5.63 14.58
CA THR A 74 0.69 -5.43 15.98
C THR A 74 1.23 -4.01 16.20
N GLU A 75 2.09 -3.51 15.32
CA GLU A 75 2.65 -2.15 15.42
C GLU A 75 1.56 -1.07 15.30
N VAL A 76 0.55 -1.25 14.45
CA VAL A 76 -0.63 -0.36 14.36
C VAL A 76 -1.36 -0.25 15.71
N ASN A 77 -1.66 -1.38 16.35
CA ASN A 77 -2.33 -1.40 17.66
C ASN A 77 -1.47 -0.74 18.75
N GLN A 78 -0.15 -0.98 18.74
CA GLN A 78 0.78 -0.36 19.70
C GLN A 78 0.85 1.16 19.53
N CYS A 79 0.63 1.66 18.31
CA CYS A 79 0.59 3.09 18.01
C CYS A 79 -0.82 3.70 18.14
N GLN A 80 -1.85 2.93 18.49
CA GLN A 80 -3.24 3.40 18.61
C GLN A 80 -3.79 3.99 17.29
N LEU A 81 -3.54 3.31 16.17
CA LEU A 81 -3.92 3.74 14.82
C LEU A 81 -4.94 2.83 14.14
N GLU A 82 -5.54 1.90 14.87
CA GLU A 82 -6.45 0.86 14.38
C GLU A 82 -7.69 1.41 13.66
N GLU A 83 -8.10 2.64 13.96
CA GLU A 83 -9.22 3.33 13.31
C GLU A 83 -8.84 3.95 11.95
N ASN A 84 -7.54 4.15 11.69
CA ASN A 84 -7.04 4.86 10.52
C ASN A 84 -6.17 3.99 9.61
N VAL A 85 -5.48 2.97 10.12
CA VAL A 85 -4.49 2.20 9.38
C VAL A 85 -4.87 0.72 9.30
N PHE A 86 -4.97 0.19 8.08
CA PHE A 86 -5.45 -1.16 7.83
C PHE A 86 -4.47 -1.95 6.98
N PHE A 87 -3.92 -3.03 7.55
CA PHE A 87 -3.17 -4.04 6.81
C PHE A 87 -4.06 -5.26 6.54
N LYS A 88 -4.38 -5.52 5.27
CA LYS A 88 -5.39 -6.50 4.82
C LYS A 88 -4.80 -7.47 3.80
N GLU A 89 -5.29 -8.69 3.78
CA GLU A 89 -4.94 -9.68 2.75
C GLU A 89 -5.65 -9.38 1.43
N GLN A 90 -5.17 -9.95 0.33
CA GLN A 90 -5.69 -9.66 -1.02
C GLN A 90 -7.13 -10.16 -1.27
N ASN A 91 -7.58 -11.15 -0.50
CA ASN A 91 -8.89 -11.79 -0.69
C ASN A 91 -10.07 -11.00 -0.05
N LEU A 92 -9.85 -9.77 0.40
CA LEU A 92 -10.94 -8.96 0.94
C LEU A 92 -11.82 -8.33 -0.15
N ASP A 93 -13.13 -8.41 0.06
CA ASP A 93 -14.11 -7.59 -0.65
C ASP A 93 -13.91 -6.12 -0.25
N TRP A 94 -13.30 -5.34 -1.16
CA TRP A 94 -12.94 -3.94 -0.95
C TRP A 94 -14.16 -3.05 -0.65
N LYS A 95 -15.37 -3.48 -1.04
CA LYS A 95 -16.64 -2.80 -0.73
C LYS A 95 -16.98 -2.81 0.76
N LYS A 96 -16.25 -3.58 1.57
CA LYS A 96 -16.41 -3.65 3.03
C LYS A 96 -15.45 -2.73 3.78
N ILE A 97 -14.52 -2.05 3.08
CA ILE A 97 -13.44 -1.25 3.67
C ILE A 97 -13.73 0.25 3.59
N ILE A 98 -14.41 0.67 2.52
CA ILE A 98 -14.87 2.05 2.24
C ILE A 98 -16.38 2.15 2.40
#